data_AF-A0A9P1HH52-F1
#
_entry.id   AF-A0A9P1HH52-F1
#
_cell.length_a   1.000
_cell.length_b   1.000
_cell.length_c   1.000
_cell.angle_alpha   90.00
_cell.angle_beta   90.00
_cell.angle_gamma   90.00
#
_symmetry.space_group_name_H-M   'P 1'
#
loop_
_entity.id
_entity.type
_entity.pdbx_description
1 polymer ?
#
loop_
_entity_poly.entity_id
_entity_poly.type
_entity_poly.pdbx_seq_one_letter_code
_entity_poly.pdbx_strand_id
1 'polypeptide(L)'
;MDFRANTGPYGNHSLTVPCNGPALSLPLYPCDNVDFQVTTYYSNICPNGAYQGYGAPKGNFAITMALAELAEQLQIDQLEIIERNRVHEGQELKILGAIG
;
A
#
# COMPACT_ATOMS: atom_id res chain seq x y z
N MET A 1 -3.54 2.89 7.24
CA MET A 1 -3.10 1.58 6.73
C MET A 1 -2.11 0.96 7.71
N ASP A 2 -2.49 -0.11 8.40
CA ASP A 2 -1.58 -0.90 9.25
C ASP A 2 -0.92 -1.99 8.41
N PHE A 3 0.35 -1.81 8.07
CA PHE A 3 1.11 -2.70 7.19
C PHE A 3 2.10 -3.55 8.01
N ARG A 4 1.82 -4.85 8.13
CA ARG A 4 2.63 -5.78 8.92
C ARG A 4 3.38 -6.75 8.02
N ALA A 5 4.70 -6.82 8.17
CA ALA A 5 5.56 -7.66 7.36
C ALA A 5 6.38 -8.64 8.21
N ASN A 6 6.55 -9.87 7.72
CA ASN A 6 7.48 -10.83 8.29
C ASN A 6 8.74 -10.87 7.41
N THR A 7 9.92 -10.58 7.97
CA THR A 7 11.18 -10.53 7.20
C THR A 7 11.99 -11.84 7.25
N GLY A 8 11.54 -12.83 8.02
CA GLY A 8 12.36 -13.99 8.35
C GLY A 8 13.47 -13.62 9.36
N PRO A 9 14.59 -14.36 9.40
CA PRO A 9 15.58 -14.22 10.46
C PRO A 9 16.54 -13.04 10.27
N TYR A 10 16.59 -12.44 9.08
CA TYR A 10 17.56 -11.41 8.73
C TYR A 10 16.89 -10.12 8.27
N GLY A 11 17.60 -9.00 8.48
CA GLY A 11 17.08 -7.65 8.28
C GLY A 11 17.15 -7.16 6.83
N ASN A 12 17.50 -8.01 5.87
CA ASN A 12 17.66 -7.62 4.47
C ASN A 12 16.32 -7.11 3.93
N HIS A 13 16.29 -5.83 3.53
CA HIS A 13 15.07 -5.15 3.07
C HIS A 13 13.90 -5.12 4.08
N SER A 14 14.18 -5.37 5.37
CA SER A 14 13.18 -5.34 6.45
C SER A 14 12.51 -3.98 6.61
N LEU A 15 13.18 -2.90 6.19
CA LEU A 15 12.61 -1.55 6.13
C LEU A 15 12.08 -1.24 4.72
N THR A 16 12.93 -1.40 3.69
CA THR A 16 12.66 -0.85 2.36
C THR A 16 11.50 -1.53 1.63
N VAL A 17 11.34 -2.85 1.75
CA VAL A 17 10.22 -3.56 1.09
C VAL A 17 8.88 -3.23 1.75
N PRO A 18 8.73 -3.29 3.10
CA PRO A 18 7.48 -2.94 3.74
C PRO A 18 7.09 -1.47 3.60
N CYS A 19 8.04 -0.53 3.65
CA CYS A 19 7.75 0.89 3.43
C CYS A 19 7.20 1.19 2.03
N ASN A 20 7.67 0.47 1.00
CA ASN A 20 7.19 0.65 -0.36
C ASN A 20 5.71 0.26 -0.57
N GLY A 21 5.14 -0.57 0.31
CA GLY A 21 3.72 -0.92 0.27
C GLY A 21 2.82 0.31 0.28
N PRO A 22 2.69 1.02 1.42
CA PRO A 22 1.93 2.27 1.50
C PRO A 22 2.50 3.38 0.61
N ALA A 23 3.83 3.45 0.43
CA ALA A 23 4.48 4.49 -0.38
C ALA A 23 3.99 4.54 -1.83
N LEU A 24 3.71 3.37 -2.40
CA LEU A 24 3.33 3.25 -3.80
C LEU A 24 1.84 2.99 -4.00
N SER A 25 1.11 2.52 -2.97
CA SER A 25 -0.33 2.25 -3.08
C SER A 25 -1.20 3.43 -2.66
N LEU A 26 -0.85 4.16 -1.60
CA LEU A 26 -1.67 5.28 -1.11
C LEU A 26 -1.73 6.47 -2.09
N PRO A 27 -0.65 6.86 -2.80
CA PRO A 27 -0.74 7.94 -3.78
C PRO A 27 -1.61 7.60 -5.00
N LEU A 28 -1.94 6.32 -5.25
CA LEU A 28 -2.82 5.94 -6.35
C LEU A 28 -4.26 6.42 -6.14
N TYR A 29 -4.66 6.64 -4.87
CA TYR A 29 -5.99 7.11 -4.49
C TYR A 29 -5.84 8.28 -3.51
N PRO A 30 -5.58 9.51 -4.02
CA PRO A 30 -5.33 10.67 -3.18
C PRO A 30 -6.50 10.93 -2.22
N CYS A 31 -6.18 11.06 -0.93
CA CYS A 31 -7.13 11.36 0.13
C CYS A 31 -6.53 12.45 1.02
N ASP A 32 -7.36 13.39 1.49
CA ASP A 32 -6.89 14.47 2.37
C ASP A 32 -6.50 13.96 3.77
N ASN A 33 -7.05 12.80 4.18
CA ASN A 33 -6.84 12.23 5.50
C ASN A 33 -6.27 10.82 5.35
N VAL A 34 -4.96 10.68 5.52
CA VAL A 34 -4.27 9.41 5.41
C VAL A 34 -3.38 9.20 6.61
N ASP A 35 -3.53 8.05 7.24
CA ASP A 35 -2.62 7.54 8.27
C ASP A 35 -2.06 6.20 7.79
N PHE A 36 -0.79 5.93 8.08
CA PHE A 36 -0.20 4.61 7.85
C PHE A 36 0.89 4.30 8.86
N GLN A 37 1.01 3.02 9.19
CA GLN A 37 2.05 2.48 10.05
C GLN A 37 2.62 1.22 9.41
N VAL A 38 3.94 1.08 9.45
CA VAL A 38 4.64 -0.11 8.95
C VAL A 38 5.34 -0.78 10.12
N THR A 39 5.04 -2.06 10.34
CA THR A 39 5.70 -2.87 11.38
C THR A 39 6.31 -4.11 10.75
N THR A 40 7.62 -4.31 10.96
CA THR A 40 8.33 -5.50 10.49
C THR A 40 8.71 -6.41 11.66
N TYR A 41 8.45 -7.70 11.50
CA TYR A 41 8.72 -8.75 12.48
C TYR A 41 9.80 -9.70 11.98
N TYR A 42 10.76 -10.00 12.85
CA TYR A 42 11.70 -11.10 12.65
C TYR A 42 11.06 -12.43 13.05
N SER A 43 11.40 -13.50 12.34
CA SER A 43 10.94 -14.84 12.69
C SER A 43 11.89 -15.93 12.19
N ASN A 44 11.60 -17.19 12.49
CA ASN A 44 12.44 -18.33 12.09
C ASN A 44 12.02 -18.99 10.76
N ILE A 45 11.23 -18.31 9.92
CA ILE A 45 10.88 -18.81 8.58
C ILE A 45 12.02 -18.57 7.57
N CYS A 46 11.87 -19.03 6.33
CA CYS A 46 12.84 -18.72 5.27
C CYS A 46 13.06 -17.20 5.13
N PRO A 47 14.31 -16.71 4.93
CA PRO A 47 14.58 -15.29 4.71
C PRO A 47 13.73 -14.70 3.59
N ASN A 48 13.03 -13.61 3.88
CA ASN A 48 12.33 -12.82 2.88
C ASN A 48 13.23 -11.71 2.36
N GLY A 49 12.89 -11.10 1.23
CA GLY A 49 13.68 -10.01 0.66
C GLY A 49 12.95 -9.30 -0.48
N ALA A 50 13.74 -8.73 -1.38
CA ALA A 50 13.21 -8.08 -2.58
C ALA A 50 12.66 -9.12 -3.55
N TYR A 51 11.42 -8.91 -3.99
CA TYR A 51 10.81 -9.64 -5.10
C TYR A 51 10.13 -8.62 -6.03
N GLN A 52 9.77 -9.04 -7.24
CA GLN A 52 9.17 -8.15 -8.24
C GLN A 52 8.02 -7.31 -7.65
N GLY A 53 8.10 -5.99 -7.83
CA GLY A 53 7.19 -5.00 -7.26
C GLY A 53 7.57 -4.49 -5.87
N TYR A 54 8.57 -5.08 -5.21
CA TYR A 54 9.24 -4.53 -4.02
C TYR A 54 8.28 -4.02 -2.93
N GLY A 55 7.24 -4.80 -2.61
CA GLY A 55 6.23 -4.44 -1.61
C GLY A 55 4.97 -3.75 -2.17
N ALA A 56 5.07 -3.04 -3.30
CA ALA A 56 3.95 -2.34 -3.94
C ALA A 56 2.74 -3.25 -4.23
N PRO A 57 2.91 -4.50 -4.74
CA PRO A 57 1.77 -5.37 -5.00
C PRO A 57 0.92 -5.67 -3.76
N LYS A 58 1.54 -5.73 -2.57
CA LYS A 58 0.84 -6.00 -1.31
C LYS A 58 -0.03 -4.80 -0.91
N GLY A 59 0.53 -3.59 -1.00
CA GLY A 59 -0.21 -2.36 -0.72
C GLY A 59 -1.34 -2.14 -1.71
N ASN A 60 -1.06 -2.33 -3.01
CA ASN A 60 -2.04 -2.16 -4.07
C ASN A 60 -3.21 -3.16 -3.97
N PHE A 61 -2.91 -4.42 -3.62
CA PHE A 61 -3.96 -5.41 -3.37
C PHE A 61 -4.86 -4.96 -2.22
N ALA A 62 -4.28 -4.56 -1.08
CA ALA A 62 -5.05 -4.15 0.08
C ALA A 62 -6.00 -2.96 -0.20
N ILE A 63 -5.51 -1.91 -0.88
CA ILE A 63 -6.36 -0.74 -1.19
C ILE A 63 -7.42 -1.06 -2.25
N THR A 64 -7.09 -1.87 -3.26
CA THR A 64 -8.05 -2.27 -4.30
C THR A 64 -9.16 -3.15 -3.71
N MET A 65 -8.84 -4.02 -2.75
CA MET A 65 -9.85 -4.79 -2.01
C MET A 65 -10.75 -3.89 -1.16
N ALA A 66 -10.19 -2.89 -0.47
CA ALA A 66 -11.00 -1.93 0.29
C ALA A 66 -11.95 -1.13 -0.62
N LEU A 67 -11.51 -0.75 -1.83
CA LEU A 67 -12.37 -0.13 -2.83
C LEU A 67 -13.44 -1.08 -3.37
N ALA A 68 -13.14 -2.37 -3.51
CA ALA A 68 -14.11 -3.39 -3.92
C ALA A 68 -15.24 -3.51 -2.89
N GLU A 69 -14.88 -3.64 -1.60
CA GLU A 69 -15.83 -3.70 -0.49
C GLU A 69 -16.67 -2.41 -0.40
N LEU A 70 -16.05 -1.25 -0.62
CA LEU A 70 -16.75 0.03 -0.64
C LEU A 70 -17.71 0.15 -1.83
N ALA A 71 -17.32 -0.30 -3.02
CA ALA A 71 -18.19 -0.32 -4.19
C ALA A 71 -19.43 -1.19 -3.96
N GLU A 72 -19.25 -2.37 -3.35
CA GLU A 72 -20.35 -3.26 -2.97
C GLU A 72 -21.32 -2.57 -2.00
N GLN A 73 -20.80 -1.90 -0.96
CA GLN A 73 -21.62 -1.17 0.01
C GLN A 73 -22.39 0.00 -0.62
N LEU A 74 -21.78 0.70 -1.57
CA LEU A 74 -22.39 1.83 -2.28
C LEU A 74 -23.27 1.40 -3.46
N GLN A 75 -23.30 0.10 -3.79
CA GLN A 75 -24.02 -0.46 -4.94
C GLN A 75 -23.64 0.20 -6.27
N ILE A 76 -22.36 0.50 -6.46
CA ILE A 76 -21.79 1.03 -7.70
C ILE A 76 -20.80 0.04 -8.30
N ASP A 77 -20.46 0.22 -9.58
CA ASP A 77 -19.47 -0.62 -10.23
C ASP A 77 -18.06 -0.37 -9.65
N GLN A 78 -17.24 -1.42 -9.54
CA GLN A 78 -15.90 -1.30 -8.98
C GLN A 78 -14.99 -0.41 -9.84
N LEU A 79 -15.11 -0.48 -11.17
CA LEU A 79 -14.35 0.40 -12.05
C LEU A 79 -14.78 1.85 -11.86
N GLU A 80 -16.07 2.10 -11.64
CA GLU A 80 -16.59 3.43 -11.38
C GLU A 80 -15.97 4.06 -10.12
N ILE A 81 -15.87 3.33 -9.00
CA ILE A 81 -15.22 3.88 -7.80
C ILE A 81 -13.71 4.12 -8.02
N ILE A 82 -13.05 3.24 -8.77
CA ILE A 82 -11.62 3.37 -9.08
C ILE A 82 -11.40 4.63 -9.92
N GLU A 83 -12.13 4.81 -11.01
CA GLU A 83 -11.98 5.96 -11.92
C GLU A 83 -12.32 7.30 -11.23
N ARG A 84 -13.29 7.30 -10.32
CA ARG A 84 -13.65 8.51 -9.55
C ARG A 84 -12.56 8.94 -8.57
N ASN A 85 -11.79 8.00 -8.01
CA ASN A 85 -10.88 8.27 -6.88
C ASN A 85 -9.39 8.14 -7.22
N ARG A 86 -9.03 7.56 -8.38
CA ARG A 86 -7.64 7.42 -8.79
C ARG A 86 -6.96 8.78 -8.94
N VAL A 87 -5.64 8.78 -8.80
CA VAL A 87 -4.80 9.92 -9.16
C VAL A 87 -4.93 10.27 -10.64
N HIS A 88 -4.89 11.56 -10.94
CA HIS A 88 -4.87 12.13 -12.28
C HIS A 88 -3.58 12.88 -12.59
N GLU A 89 -3.28 13.04 -13.87
CA GLU A 89 -2.14 13.83 -14.32
C GLU A 89 -2.24 15.28 -13.78
N GLY A 90 -1.11 15.79 -13.27
CA GLY A 90 -1.03 17.13 -12.67
C GLY A 90 -1.55 17.24 -11.23
N GLN A 91 -2.07 16.15 -10.64
CA GLN A 91 -2.52 16.15 -9.26
C GLN A 91 -1.33 16.11 -8.28
N GLU A 92 -1.36 16.99 -7.27
CA GLU A 92 -0.36 17.00 -6.21
C GLU A 92 -0.53 15.79 -5.29
N LEU A 93 0.55 15.04 -5.09
CA LEU A 93 0.60 13.87 -4.22
C LEU A 93 1.18 14.25 -2.85
N LYS A 94 0.37 14.90 -2.01
CA LYS A 94 0.76 15.38 -0.66
C LYS A 94 1.49 14.32 0.17
N ILE A 95 1.09 13.07 0.05
CA ILE A 95 1.63 11.96 0.84
C ILE A 95 3.08 11.60 0.45
N LEU A 96 3.53 11.88 -0.78
CA LEU A 96 4.91 11.58 -1.19
C LEU A 96 5.94 12.39 -0.40
N GLY A 97 5.60 13.59 0.07
CA GLY A 97 6.47 14.37 0.96
C GLY A 97 6.51 13.86 2.40
N ALA A 98 5.56 13.00 2.79
CA ALA A 98 5.50 12.38 4.12
C ALA A 98 6.10 10.97 4.15
N ILE A 99 6.30 10.37 2.97
CA ILE A 99 6.84 9.02 2.82
C ILE A 99 8.28 9.12 2.32
N GLY A 100 9.22 9.30 3.26
CA GLY A 100 10.67 9.21 3.00
C GLY A 100 11.21 10.20 1.98
#